data_AF-A0A4S4GTI3-F1
#
_entry.id   AF-A0A4S4GTI3-F1
#
_cell.length_a   1.000
_cell.length_b   1.000
_cell.length_c   1.000
_cell.angle_alpha   90.00
_cell.angle_beta   90.00
_cell.angle_gamma   90.00
#
_symmetry.space_group_name_H-M   'P 1'
#
loop_
_entity.id
_entity.type
_entity.pdbx_description
1 polymer ?
#
loop_
_entity_poly.entity_id
_entity_poly.type
_entity_poly.pdbx_seq_one_letter_code
_entity_poly.pdbx_strand_id
1 'polypeptide(L)' 'MSKPLRSAATTNGRRMAGARALWRACGMTPEQMGKPVIAVVNSFTQFVPGHVHLHEIGQAVKAEIESL' A
#
# COMPACT_ATOMS: atom_id res chain seq x y z
N MET A 1 -7.32 -24.77 -5.77
CA MET A 1 -6.39 -23.74 -6.31
C MET A 1 -6.50 -22.48 -5.46
N SER A 2 -5.38 -21.96 -4.97
CA SER A 2 -5.34 -20.66 -4.27
C SER A 2 -5.69 -19.54 -5.24
N LYS A 3 -6.58 -18.61 -4.83
CA LYS A 3 -6.93 -17.46 -5.66
C LYS A 3 -5.74 -16.50 -5.71
N PRO A 4 -5.28 -16.06 -6.90
CA PRO A 4 -4.18 -15.10 -6.99
C PRO A 4 -4.59 -13.76 -6.35
N LEU A 5 -3.65 -13.15 -5.62
CA LEU A 5 -3.86 -11.83 -5.02
C LEU A 5 -3.99 -10.76 -6.11
N ARG A 6 -4.83 -9.75 -5.87
CA ARG A 6 -4.98 -8.61 -6.80
C ARG A 6 -3.67 -7.83 -6.98
N SER A 7 -2.81 -7.79 -5.96
CA SER A 7 -1.48 -7.15 -6.03
C SER A 7 -0.58 -7.76 -7.12
N ALA A 8 -0.74 -9.06 -7.41
CA ALA A 8 0.04 -9.75 -8.44
C ALA A 8 -0.12 -9.15 -9.83
N ALA A 9 -1.23 -8.43 -10.10
CA ALA A 9 -1.44 -7.75 -11.37
C ALA A 9 -0.36 -6.71 -11.70
N THR A 10 0.23 -6.07 -10.68
CA THR A 10 1.28 -5.05 -10.87
C THR A 10 2.65 -5.46 -10.36
N THR A 11 2.73 -6.47 -9.48
CA THR A 11 4.00 -6.92 -8.90
C THR A 11 4.63 -8.07 -9.68
N ASN A 12 3.85 -8.87 -10.42
CA ASN A 12 4.35 -10.10 -11.07
C ASN A 12 4.42 -10.00 -12.60
N GLY A 13 5.20 -10.91 -13.20
CA GLY A 13 5.29 -11.09 -14.65
C GLY A 13 6.27 -10.16 -15.35
N ARG A 14 6.80 -10.63 -16.49
CA ARG A 14 7.85 -9.93 -17.25
C ARG A 14 7.41 -8.54 -17.73
N ARG A 15 6.15 -8.41 -18.16
CA ARG A 15 5.59 -7.15 -18.71
C ARG A 15 5.38 -6.05 -17.65
N MET A 16 5.33 -6.39 -16.37
CA MET A 16 5.08 -5.42 -15.28
C MET A 16 6.36 -4.83 -14.67
N ALA A 17 7.49 -4.86 -15.40
CA ALA A 17 8.75 -4.29 -14.93
C ALA A 17 8.65 -2.79 -14.62
N GLY A 18 7.94 -2.02 -15.45
CA GLY A 18 7.70 -0.59 -15.22
C GLY A 18 6.88 -0.34 -13.95
N ALA A 19 5.81 -1.11 -13.72
CA ALA A 19 5.02 -1.01 -12.50
C ALA A 19 5.84 -1.32 -11.24
N ARG A 20 6.71 -2.35 -11.28
CA ARG A 20 7.64 -2.64 -10.18
C ARG A 20 8.65 -1.52 -9.94
N ALA A 21 9.11 -0.84 -10.99
CA ALA A 21 10.01 0.30 -10.85
C ALA A 21 9.32 1.46 -10.11
N LEU A 22 8.04 1.73 -10.44
CA LEU A 22 7.24 2.74 -9.73
C LEU A 22 7.02 2.36 -8.25
N TRP A 23 6.71 1.11 -7.95
CA TRP A 23 6.59 0.65 -6.56
C TRP A 23 7.87 0.90 -5.74
N ARG A 24 9.04 0.63 -6.32
CA ARG A 24 10.33 0.93 -5.67
C ARG A 24 10.55 2.43 -5.52
N ALA A 25 10.18 3.23 -6.52
CA ALA A 25 10.27 4.69 -6.44
C ALA A 25 9.37 5.27 -5.34
N CYS A 26 8.24 4.62 -5.05
CA CYS A 26 7.35 4.95 -3.93
C CYS A 26 7.84 4.47 -2.56
N GLY A 27 9.01 3.82 -2.49
CA GLY A 27 9.61 3.35 -1.23
C GLY A 27 9.37 1.89 -0.88
N MET A 28 8.77 1.08 -1.77
CA MET A 28 8.62 -0.36 -1.53
C MET A 28 9.99 -1.06 -1.53
N THR A 29 10.28 -1.80 -0.45
CA THR A 29 11.55 -2.54 -0.31
C THR A 29 11.51 -3.88 -1.06
N PRO A 30 12.68 -4.48 -1.38
CA PRO A 30 12.73 -5.82 -1.95
C PRO A 30 12.02 -6.88 -1.11
N GLU A 31 12.09 -6.80 0.22
CA GLU A 31 11.52 -7.75 1.18
C GLU A 31 9.99 -7.66 1.24
N GLN A 32 9.43 -6.50 0.89
CA GLN A 32 7.98 -6.30 0.80
C GLN A 32 7.40 -6.84 -0.52
N MET A 33 8.23 -7.08 -1.53
CA MET A 33 7.77 -7.58 -2.84
C MET A 33 7.24 -9.01 -2.71
N GLY A 34 5.99 -9.21 -3.12
CA GLY A 34 5.31 -10.51 -3.02
C GLY A 34 4.42 -10.67 -1.78
N LYS A 35 4.54 -9.78 -0.78
CA LYS A 35 3.53 -9.63 0.28
C LYS A 35 2.21 -9.08 -0.31
N PRO A 36 1.06 -9.28 0.36
CA PRO A 36 -0.19 -8.60 0.00
C PRO A 36 -0.02 -7.07 0.03
N VAL A 37 -0.59 -6.37 -0.94
CA VAL A 37 -0.63 -4.90 -0.94
C VAL A 37 -1.93 -4.46 -0.29
N ILE A 38 -1.81 -3.72 0.82
CA ILE A 38 -2.94 -3.20 1.59
C ILE A 38 -3.00 -1.68 1.40
N ALA A 39 -4.10 -1.19 0.84
CA ALA A 39 -4.33 0.25 0.70
C ALA A 39 -5.05 0.78 1.94
N VAL A 40 -4.47 1.76 2.62
CA VAL A 40 -5.11 2.50 3.71
C VAL A 40 -5.79 3.73 3.10
N VAL A 41 -7.13 3.72 3.06
CA VAL A 41 -7.93 4.80 2.47
C VAL A 41 -8.80 5.41 3.57
N ASN A 42 -8.72 6.73 3.73
CA ASN A 42 -9.54 7.48 4.66
C ASN A 42 -9.97 8.83 4.07
N SER A 43 -10.85 9.54 4.77
CA SER A 43 -11.40 10.84 4.36
C SER A 43 -10.67 12.03 5.00
N PHE A 44 -9.38 11.90 5.33
CA PHE A 44 -8.59 13.01 5.89
C PHE A 44 -8.70 14.26 5.02
N THR A 45 -9.02 15.37 5.68
CA THR A 45 -9.02 16.70 5.10
C THR A 45 -8.83 17.72 6.22
N GLN A 46 -8.24 18.87 5.89
CA GLN A 46 -8.13 20.01 6.81
C GLN A 46 -9.34 20.94 6.73
N PHE A 47 -10.28 20.69 5.79
CA PHE A 47 -11.49 21.50 5.62
C PHE A 47 -12.56 21.21 6.68
N VAL A 48 -12.75 19.93 7.03
CA VAL A 48 -13.70 19.49 8.05
C VAL A 48 -12.92 19.19 9.33
N PRO A 49 -13.11 19.95 10.44
CA PRO A 49 -12.37 19.72 11.68
C PRO A 49 -12.48 18.28 12.19
N GLY A 50 -13.65 17.68 12.03
CA GLY A 50 -13.91 16.28 12.37
C GLY A 50 -13.11 15.26 11.56
N HIS A 51 -12.37 15.63 10.51
CA HIS A 51 -11.59 14.70 9.67
C HIS A 51 -10.08 14.87 9.81
N VAL A 52 -9.60 15.89 10.53
CA VAL A 52 -8.15 16.18 10.65
C VAL A 52 -7.40 15.00 11.30
N HIS A 53 -8.00 14.40 12.33
CA HIS A 53 -7.42 13.28 13.08
C HIS A 53 -7.26 11.99 12.27
N LEU A 54 -7.92 11.88 11.10
CA LEU A 54 -7.81 10.69 10.26
C LEU A 54 -6.41 10.53 9.64
N HIS A 55 -5.62 11.61 9.56
CA HIS A 55 -4.22 11.49 9.13
C HIS A 55 -3.42 10.58 10.06
N GLU A 56 -3.50 10.84 11.37
CA GLU A 56 -2.78 10.09 12.40
C GLU A 56 -3.26 8.64 12.47
N ILE A 57 -4.59 8.42 12.38
CA ILE A 57 -5.16 7.06 12.30
C ILE A 57 -4.62 6.31 11.08
N GLY A 58 -4.55 6.97 9.92
CA GLY A 58 -3.98 6.37 8.71
C GLY A 58 -2.52 5.94 8.89
N GLN A 59 -1.71 6.76 9.57
CA GLN A 59 -0.33 6.40 9.88
C GLN A 59 -0.24 5.25 10.90
N ALA A 60 -1.09 5.22 11.92
CA ALA A 60 -1.13 4.15 12.92
C ALA A 60 -1.48 2.80 12.28
N VAL A 61 -2.50 2.76 11.41
CA VAL A 61 -2.88 1.54 10.67
C VAL A 61 -1.75 1.08 9.74
N LYS A 62 -1.07 2.03 9.06
CA LYS A 62 0.10 1.70 8.23
C LYS A 62 1.20 1.03 9.04
N ALA A 63 1.55 1.59 10.21
CA ALA A 63 2.60 1.04 11.06
C ALA A 63 2.27 -0.39 11.55
N GLU A 64 1.01 -0.65 11.88
CA GLU A 64 0.57 -2.01 12.25
C GLU A 64 0.65 -2.99 11.08
N ILE A 65 0.35 -2.56 9.85
CA ILE A 65 0.51 -3.43 8.68
C ILE A 65 2.00 -3.75 8.42
N GLU A 66 2.89 -2.78 8.64
CA GLU A 66 4.33 -2.96 8.43
C GLU A 66 5.00 -3.87 9.48
N SER A 67 4.39 -4.05 10.65
CA SER A 67 4.90 -4.93 11.72
C SER A 67 4.62 -6.43 11.48
N LEU A 68 3.75 -6.77 10.51
CA LEU A 68 3.34 -8.13 10.15
C LEU A 68 4.25 -8.80 9.08
#